data_AF-A0A846EJP7-F1
#
_entry.id   AF-A0A846EJP7-F1
#
_cell.length_a   1.000
_cell.length_b   1.000
_cell.length_c   1.000
_cell.angle_alpha   90.00
_cell.angle_beta   90.00
_cell.angle_gamma   90.00
#
_symmetry.space_group_name_H-M   'P 1'
#
loop_
_entity.id
_entity.type
_entity.pdbx_description
1 polymer ?
#
loop_
_entity_poly.entity_id
_entity_poly.type
_entity_poly.pdbx_seq_one_letter_code
_entity_poly.pdbx_strand_id
1 'polypeptide(L)'
;MTQELTDLRNSILAGNYADALAIVDELEGMSKQAILRNIQSFLRVLLIHLIKNQIEQRLTNSWVASIRNSLVEIKKINLKENKKSYYINQNEWDTWLEGEIEAAISDASIEVGNGTYTPFQLAEIVDKQQIINQAHNLLQLTYNYSSSELPVIINNAVIEFPGGEDWKLGKR
;
A
#
# COMPACT_ATOMS: atom_id res chain seq x y z
N MET A 1 -2.17 -13.93 20.59
CA MET A 1 -1.12 -13.05 21.13
C MET A 1 -1.14 -13.21 22.65
N THR A 2 -0.73 -14.38 23.14
CA THR A 2 -0.91 -14.76 24.57
C THR A 2 -0.04 -15.96 24.96
N GLN A 3 0.18 -16.93 24.07
CA GLN A 3 0.99 -18.12 24.38
C GLN A 3 2.48 -17.79 24.37
N GLU A 4 2.95 -17.08 23.35
CA GLU A 4 4.34 -16.68 23.17
C GLU A 4 4.84 -15.78 24.31
N LEU A 5 3.98 -14.86 24.79
CA LEU A 5 4.26 -14.03 25.97
C LEU A 5 4.29 -14.83 27.27
N THR A 6 3.47 -15.89 27.37
CA THR A 6 3.47 -16.79 28.51
C THR A 6 4.75 -17.63 28.53
N ASP A 7 5.15 -18.16 27.37
CA ASP A 7 6.37 -18.95 27.21
C ASP A 7 7.62 -18.10 27.46
N LEU A 8 7.64 -16.85 26.96
CA LEU A 8 8.69 -15.88 27.27
C LEU A 8 8.81 -15.64 28.78
N ARG A 9 7.68 -15.39 29.47
CA ARG A 9 7.67 -15.20 30.93
C ARG A 9 8.20 -16.42 31.66
N ASN A 10 7.80 -17.62 31.23
CA ASN A 10 8.24 -18.88 31.84
C ASN A 10 9.75 -19.10 31.64
N SER A 11 10.28 -18.86 30.43
CA SER A 11 11.72 -18.96 30.14
C SER A 11 12.54 -17.97 30.97
N ILE A 12 12.05 -16.72 31.15
CA ILE A 12 12.68 -15.72 32.02
C ILE A 12 12.71 -16.21 33.48
N LEU A 13 11.57 -16.69 34.00
CA LEU A 13 11.47 -17.17 35.38
C LEU A 13 12.32 -18.42 35.63
N ALA A 14 12.50 -19.27 34.61
CA ALA A 14 13.36 -20.46 34.66
C ALA A 14 14.85 -20.14 34.50
N GLY A 15 15.22 -18.90 34.16
CA GLY A 15 16.62 -18.52 33.87
C GLY A 15 17.13 -18.99 32.49
N ASN A 16 16.23 -19.49 31.63
CA ASN A 16 16.54 -19.96 30.28
C ASN A 16 16.59 -18.77 29.30
N TYR A 17 17.60 -17.91 29.43
CA TYR A 17 17.68 -16.68 28.66
C TYR A 17 17.87 -16.90 27.15
N ALA A 18 18.51 -18.01 26.74
CA ALA A 18 18.65 -18.34 25.32
C ALA A 18 17.28 -18.60 24.67
N ASP A 19 16.42 -19.41 25.32
CA ASP A 19 15.07 -19.67 24.86
C ASP A 19 14.21 -18.40 24.90
N ALA A 20 14.36 -17.58 25.94
CA ALA A 20 13.68 -16.29 26.04
C ALA A 20 14.03 -15.35 24.87
N LEU A 21 15.32 -15.26 24.49
CA LEU A 21 15.76 -14.45 23.35
C LEU A 21 15.21 -14.98 22.02
N ALA A 22 15.19 -16.30 21.82
CA ALA A 22 14.62 -16.89 20.61
C ALA A 22 13.12 -16.54 20.44
N ILE A 23 12.36 -16.52 21.54
CA ILE A 23 10.94 -16.12 21.53
C ILE A 23 10.79 -14.62 21.23
N VAL A 24 11.70 -13.77 21.72
CA VAL A 24 11.70 -12.34 21.39
C VAL A 24 11.90 -12.14 19.88
N ASP A 25 12.88 -12.83 19.28
CA ASP A 25 13.14 -12.75 17.84
C ASP A 25 11.91 -13.19 17.01
N GLU A 26 11.21 -14.24 17.46
CA GLU A 26 9.97 -14.70 16.84
C GLU A 26 8.86 -13.65 16.91
N LEU A 27 8.62 -13.08 18.10
CA LEU A 27 7.62 -12.04 18.32
C LEU A 27 7.90 -10.78 17.48
N GLU A 28 9.17 -10.37 17.39
CA GLU A 28 9.60 -9.26 16.52
C GLU A 28 9.34 -9.58 15.04
N GLY A 29 9.64 -10.80 14.60
CA GLY A 29 9.35 -11.29 13.26
C GLY A 29 7.86 -11.26 12.92
N MET A 30 7.00 -11.74 13.83
CA MET A 30 5.54 -11.72 13.68
C MET A 30 5.00 -10.29 13.57
N SER A 31 5.46 -9.38 14.44
CA SER A 31 5.07 -7.97 14.41
C SER A 31 5.44 -7.29 13.10
N LYS A 32 6.68 -7.50 12.64
CA LYS A 32 7.15 -7.02 11.33
C LYS A 32 6.26 -7.55 10.19
N GLN A 33 5.96 -8.84 10.19
CA GLN A 33 5.13 -9.45 9.15
C GLN A 33 3.71 -8.86 9.14
N ALA A 34 3.11 -8.60 10.30
CA ALA A 34 1.78 -7.99 10.40
C ALA A 34 1.76 -6.57 9.79
N ILE A 35 2.80 -5.77 10.05
CA ILE A 35 2.94 -4.43 9.47
C ILE A 35 3.08 -4.50 7.95
N LEU A 36 3.92 -5.39 7.45
CA LEU A 36 4.10 -5.58 6.01
C LEU A 36 2.81 -6.00 5.30
N ARG A 37 2.02 -6.91 5.91
CA ARG A 37 0.69 -7.29 5.36
C ARG A 37 -0.29 -6.12 5.34
N ASN A 38 -0.26 -5.23 6.34
CA ASN A 38 -1.08 -4.02 6.33
C ASN A 38 -0.66 -3.05 5.22
N ILE A 39 0.65 -2.85 5.02
CA ILE A 39 1.18 -2.06 3.90
C ILE A 39 0.70 -2.64 2.57
N GLN A 40 0.85 -3.96 2.39
CA GLN A 40 0.39 -4.68 1.20
C GLN A 40 -1.11 -4.50 0.95
N SER A 41 -1.94 -4.49 1.99
CA SER A 41 -3.38 -4.25 1.87
C SER A 41 -3.69 -2.85 1.33
N PHE A 42 -3.01 -1.81 1.83
CA PHE A 42 -3.17 -0.45 1.29
C PHE A 42 -2.59 -0.29 -0.11
N LEU A 43 -1.49 -1.00 -0.40
CA LEU A 43 -0.86 -1.04 -1.73
C LEU A 43 -1.83 -1.62 -2.76
N ARG A 44 -2.51 -2.73 -2.44
CA ARG A 44 -3.55 -3.30 -3.28
C ARG A 44 -4.67 -2.31 -3.58
N VAL A 45 -5.18 -1.62 -2.56
CA VAL A 45 -6.24 -0.60 -2.74
C VAL A 45 -5.76 0.55 -3.63
N LEU A 46 -4.51 0.99 -3.50
CA LEU A 46 -3.90 1.99 -4.38
C LEU A 46 -3.90 1.49 -5.83
N LEU A 47 -3.39 0.29 -6.08
CA LEU A 47 -3.31 -0.30 -7.42
C LEU A 47 -4.69 -0.47 -8.06
N ILE A 48 -5.70 -0.93 -7.31
CA ILE A 48 -7.10 -1.04 -7.80
C ILE A 48 -7.60 0.30 -8.35
N HIS A 49 -7.36 1.40 -7.63
CA HIS A 49 -7.85 2.71 -8.06
C HIS A 49 -7.06 3.29 -9.24
N LEU A 50 -5.77 2.97 -9.35
CA LEU A 50 -4.97 3.34 -10.54
C LEU A 50 -5.44 2.54 -11.76
N ILE A 51 -5.73 1.25 -11.61
CA ILE A 51 -6.29 0.41 -12.69
C ILE A 51 -7.63 0.97 -13.16
N LYS A 52 -8.53 1.32 -12.24
CA LYS A 52 -9.81 1.96 -12.57
C LYS A 52 -9.62 3.28 -13.32
N ASN A 53 -8.65 4.10 -12.91
CA ASN A 53 -8.34 5.34 -13.60
C ASN A 53 -7.81 5.08 -15.02
N GLN A 54 -6.92 4.10 -15.21
CA GLN A 54 -6.39 3.75 -16.53
C GLN A 54 -7.48 3.21 -17.46
N ILE A 55 -8.42 2.40 -16.97
CA ILE A 55 -9.46 1.83 -17.85
C ILE A 55 -10.60 2.81 -18.11
N GLU A 56 -11.04 3.54 -17.10
CA GLU A 56 -12.20 4.43 -17.23
C GLU A 56 -11.84 5.87 -17.61
N GLN A 57 -10.54 6.18 -17.70
CA GLN A 57 -9.99 7.47 -18.15
C GLN A 57 -10.57 8.67 -17.38
N ARG A 58 -10.89 8.47 -16.10
CA ARG A 58 -11.54 9.46 -15.23
C ARG A 58 -11.07 9.36 -13.80
N LEU A 59 -11.29 10.43 -13.03
CA LEU A 59 -11.15 10.44 -11.58
C LEU A 59 -12.44 10.90 -10.91
N THR A 60 -12.71 10.36 -9.73
CA THR A 60 -13.80 10.81 -8.86
C THR A 60 -13.27 11.19 -7.49
N ASN A 61 -14.06 11.95 -6.74
CA ASN A 61 -13.74 12.29 -5.36
C ASN A 61 -13.48 11.06 -4.48
N SER A 62 -14.26 9.99 -4.65
CA SER A 62 -14.06 8.77 -3.85
C SER A 62 -12.77 8.06 -4.25
N TRP A 63 -12.42 8.02 -5.54
CA TRP A 63 -11.20 7.36 -6.00
C TRP A 63 -9.95 8.10 -5.56
N VAL A 64 -9.93 9.42 -5.71
CA VAL A 64 -8.82 10.25 -5.23
C VAL A 64 -8.71 10.16 -3.70
N ALA A 65 -9.82 10.10 -2.97
CA ALA A 65 -9.82 9.88 -1.53
C ALA A 65 -9.20 8.52 -1.16
N SER A 66 -9.54 7.44 -1.87
CA SER A 66 -8.94 6.11 -1.66
C SER A 66 -7.44 6.09 -1.92
N ILE A 67 -7.00 6.64 -3.06
CA ILE A 67 -5.56 6.77 -3.41
C ILE A 67 -4.81 7.52 -2.29
N ARG A 68 -5.35 8.66 -1.89
CA ARG A 68 -4.76 9.49 -0.84
C ARG A 68 -4.69 8.77 0.50
N ASN A 69 -5.78 8.10 0.89
CA ASN A 69 -5.85 7.36 2.14
C ASN A 69 -4.83 6.22 2.17
N SER A 70 -4.72 5.44 1.10
CA SER A 70 -3.70 4.38 0.98
C SER A 70 -2.30 4.92 1.20
N LEU A 71 -1.93 6.01 0.53
CA LEU A 71 -0.58 6.58 0.64
C LEU A 71 -0.30 7.18 2.03
N VAL A 72 -1.29 7.83 2.64
CA VAL A 72 -1.16 8.38 3.99
C VAL A 72 -0.99 7.27 5.04
N GLU A 73 -1.80 6.22 4.96
CA GLU A 73 -1.67 5.08 5.90
C GLU A 73 -0.37 4.30 5.65
N ILE A 74 0.04 4.10 4.40
CA ILE A 74 1.37 3.52 4.08
C ILE A 74 2.48 4.36 4.71
N LYS A 75 2.49 5.69 4.54
CA LYS A 75 3.50 6.56 5.16
C LYS A 75 3.56 6.35 6.68
N LYS A 76 2.38 6.32 7.32
CA LYS A 76 2.24 6.22 8.76
C LYS A 76 2.78 4.91 9.32
N ILE A 77 2.46 3.77 8.69
CA ILE A 77 2.83 2.45 9.21
C ILE A 77 4.20 1.98 8.71
N ASN A 78 4.69 2.51 7.58
CA ASN A 78 5.98 2.12 7.03
C ASN A 78 7.17 2.75 7.79
N LEU A 79 6.96 3.88 8.46
CA LEU A 79 7.99 4.49 9.32
C LEU A 79 8.08 3.72 10.65
N LYS A 80 9.24 3.16 10.96
CA LYS A 80 9.47 2.45 12.23
C LYS A 80 9.42 3.41 13.42
N GLU A 81 9.22 2.86 14.61
CA GLU A 81 9.15 3.63 15.87
C GLU A 81 10.36 4.53 16.12
N ASN A 82 11.53 4.16 15.61
CA ASN A 82 12.75 4.98 15.70
C ASN A 82 12.71 6.27 14.85
N LYS A 83 11.65 6.48 14.05
CA LYS A 83 11.42 7.63 13.17
C LYS A 83 12.54 7.92 12.16
N LYS A 84 13.40 6.94 11.89
CA LYS A 84 14.58 7.07 11.01
C LYS A 84 14.65 6.04 9.90
N SER A 85 13.99 4.90 10.09
CA SER A 85 14.07 3.76 9.17
C SER A 85 12.68 3.26 8.79
N TYR A 86 12.61 2.53 7.69
CA TYR A 86 11.35 2.05 7.11
C TYR A 86 11.30 0.52 7.08
N TYR A 87 10.08 -0.04 7.08
CA TYR A 87 9.88 -1.47 6.85
C TYR A 87 10.15 -1.84 5.39
N ILE A 88 9.76 -0.96 4.47
CA ILE A 88 10.08 -0.99 3.04
C ILE A 88 10.83 0.31 2.72
N ASN A 89 12.07 0.20 2.27
CA ASN A 89 12.87 1.35 1.87
C ASN A 89 12.44 1.88 0.51
N GLN A 90 12.84 3.12 0.24
CA GLN A 90 12.46 3.87 -0.96
C GLN A 90 12.76 3.14 -2.28
N ASN A 91 13.81 2.32 -2.30
CA ASN A 91 14.29 1.55 -3.44
C ASN A 91 13.81 0.09 -3.47
N GLU A 92 12.92 -0.31 -2.57
CA GLU A 92 12.45 -1.71 -2.45
C GLU A 92 11.03 -1.90 -3.00
N TRP A 93 10.35 -0.83 -3.41
CA TRP A 93 8.93 -0.89 -3.80
C TRP A 93 8.63 -1.75 -5.03
N ASP A 94 9.56 -1.86 -5.98
CA ASP A 94 9.30 -2.56 -7.24
C ASP A 94 8.89 -4.02 -7.01
N THR A 95 9.60 -4.74 -6.14
CA THR A 95 9.25 -6.12 -5.79
C THR A 95 7.86 -6.23 -5.13
N TRP A 96 7.45 -5.23 -4.34
CA TRP A 96 6.12 -5.21 -3.71
C TRP A 96 5.01 -4.90 -4.72
N LEU A 97 5.27 -3.98 -5.65
CA LEU A 97 4.33 -3.61 -6.70
C LEU A 97 4.13 -4.76 -7.69
N GLU A 98 5.21 -5.38 -8.14
CA GLU A 98 5.19 -6.56 -9.02
C GLU A 98 4.49 -7.76 -8.37
N GLY A 99 4.72 -7.98 -7.07
CA GLY A 99 4.07 -9.06 -6.33
C GLY A 99 2.56 -8.86 -6.13
N GLU A 100 2.08 -7.61 -6.16
CA GLU A 100 0.69 -7.29 -5.83
C GLU A 100 -0.20 -7.01 -7.06
N ILE A 101 0.39 -6.68 -8.21
CA ILE A 101 -0.36 -6.18 -9.38
C ILE A 101 -1.40 -7.18 -9.90
N GLU A 102 -1.09 -8.49 -9.94
CA GLU A 102 -2.04 -9.49 -10.44
C GLU A 102 -3.27 -9.63 -9.54
N ALA A 103 -3.07 -9.59 -8.21
CA ALA A 103 -4.16 -9.61 -7.25
C ALA A 103 -5.02 -8.35 -7.36
N ALA A 104 -4.38 -7.19 -7.51
CA ALA A 104 -5.08 -5.92 -7.69
C ALA A 104 -5.91 -5.89 -8.99
N ILE A 105 -5.42 -6.47 -10.10
CA ILE A 105 -6.18 -6.60 -11.34
C ILE A 105 -7.41 -7.48 -11.14
N SER A 106 -7.24 -8.64 -10.49
CA SER A 106 -8.37 -9.53 -10.20
C SER A 106 -9.45 -8.83 -9.36
N ASP A 107 -9.05 -8.13 -8.30
CA ASP A 107 -9.97 -7.44 -7.40
C ASP A 107 -10.60 -6.21 -8.10
N ALA A 108 -9.84 -5.49 -8.93
CA ALA A 108 -10.35 -4.36 -9.71
C ALA A 108 -11.42 -4.77 -10.72
N SER A 109 -11.40 -6.00 -11.23
CA SER A 109 -12.38 -6.50 -12.19
C SER A 109 -13.82 -6.46 -11.66
N ILE A 110 -14.00 -6.47 -10.33
CA ILE A 110 -15.32 -6.36 -9.67
C ILE A 110 -15.89 -4.95 -9.83
N GLU A 111 -15.02 -3.93 -9.88
CA GLU A 111 -15.41 -2.53 -9.84
C GLU A 111 -15.32 -1.83 -11.20
N VAL A 112 -14.30 -2.17 -12.00
CA VAL A 112 -14.01 -1.53 -13.29
C VAL A 112 -15.20 -1.71 -14.23
N GLY A 113 -15.72 -0.59 -14.74
CA GLY A 113 -16.87 -0.60 -15.64
C GLY A 113 -18.09 -1.29 -15.03
N ASN A 114 -18.27 -1.23 -13.71
CA ASN A 114 -19.32 -1.94 -12.96
C ASN A 114 -19.29 -3.47 -13.17
N GLY A 115 -18.09 -4.05 -13.22
CA GLY A 115 -17.93 -5.50 -13.36
C GLY A 115 -18.03 -6.00 -14.81
N THR A 116 -17.85 -5.12 -15.80
CA THR A 116 -17.93 -5.48 -17.23
C THR A 116 -16.84 -6.45 -17.65
N TYR A 117 -15.66 -6.39 -17.02
CA TYR A 117 -14.51 -7.22 -17.37
C TYR A 117 -14.32 -8.34 -16.35
N THR A 118 -14.10 -9.56 -16.85
CA THR A 118 -13.55 -10.64 -16.02
C THR A 118 -12.09 -10.34 -15.65
N PRO A 119 -11.53 -10.97 -14.59
CA PRO A 119 -10.12 -10.82 -14.24
C PRO A 119 -9.16 -11.06 -15.41
N PHE A 120 -9.45 -12.06 -16.25
CA PHE A 120 -8.62 -12.42 -17.41
C PHE A 120 -8.64 -11.32 -18.48
N GLN A 121 -9.82 -10.82 -18.84
CA GLN A 121 -9.95 -9.74 -19.81
C GLN A 121 -9.29 -8.45 -19.32
N LEU A 122 -9.45 -8.13 -18.04
CA LEU A 122 -8.85 -6.95 -17.45
C LEU A 122 -7.31 -7.06 -17.47
N ALA A 123 -6.76 -8.24 -17.17
CA ALA A 123 -5.32 -8.49 -17.20
C ALA A 123 -4.69 -8.33 -18.61
N GLU A 124 -5.46 -8.51 -19.68
CA GLU A 124 -5.01 -8.34 -21.06
C GLU A 124 -4.99 -6.86 -21.50
N ILE A 125 -5.88 -6.03 -20.97
CA ILE A 125 -6.03 -4.63 -21.40
C ILE A 125 -5.31 -3.63 -20.49
N VAL A 126 -4.97 -4.03 -19.25
CA VAL A 126 -4.24 -3.18 -18.30
C VAL A 126 -2.77 -3.08 -18.71
N ASP A 127 -2.27 -1.84 -18.86
CA ASP A 127 -0.83 -1.58 -18.93
C ASP A 127 -0.25 -1.61 -17.52
N LYS A 128 0.21 -2.80 -17.13
CA LYS A 128 0.79 -3.09 -15.80
C LYS A 128 1.99 -2.19 -15.50
N GLN A 129 2.84 -1.94 -16.49
CA GLN A 129 4.06 -1.15 -16.29
C GLN A 129 3.70 0.31 -16.00
N GLN A 130 2.72 0.86 -16.71
CA GLN A 130 2.23 2.21 -16.43
C GLN A 130 1.68 2.32 -15.00
N ILE A 131 0.88 1.34 -14.55
CA ILE A 131 0.32 1.32 -13.19
C ILE A 131 1.44 1.24 -12.14
N ILE A 132 2.40 0.34 -12.31
CA ILE A 132 3.55 0.18 -11.40
C ILE A 132 4.33 1.49 -11.32
N ASN A 133 4.64 2.12 -12.46
CA ASN A 133 5.37 3.38 -12.50
C ASN A 133 4.61 4.52 -11.80
N GLN A 134 3.30 4.65 -12.02
CA GLN A 134 2.46 5.64 -11.35
C GLN A 134 2.42 5.40 -9.83
N ALA A 135 2.20 4.16 -9.41
CA ALA A 135 2.20 3.78 -8.00
C ALA A 135 3.55 4.06 -7.34
N HIS A 136 4.65 3.68 -8.00
CA HIS A 136 6.01 3.98 -7.54
C HIS A 136 6.19 5.48 -7.33
N ASN A 137 5.88 6.32 -8.33
CA ASN A 137 6.01 7.77 -8.24
C ASN A 137 5.19 8.36 -7.08
N LEU A 138 3.97 7.86 -6.85
CA LEU A 138 3.15 8.27 -5.71
C LEU A 138 3.75 7.83 -4.36
N LEU A 139 4.31 6.62 -4.28
CA LEU A 139 4.97 6.11 -3.08
C LEU A 139 6.21 6.93 -2.72
N GLN A 140 6.96 7.44 -3.72
CA GLN A 140 8.10 8.34 -3.48
C GLN A 140 7.70 9.60 -2.69
N LEU A 141 6.48 10.11 -2.90
CA LEU A 141 5.97 11.27 -2.16
C LEU A 141 5.89 10.99 -0.66
N THR A 142 5.68 9.74 -0.25
CA THR A 142 5.57 9.35 1.17
C THR A 142 6.89 9.52 1.94
N TYR A 143 8.03 9.56 1.25
CA TYR A 143 9.34 9.83 1.85
C TYR A 143 9.71 11.32 1.83
N ASN A 144 9.25 12.04 0.80
CA ASN A 144 9.69 13.41 0.53
C ASN A 144 8.87 14.49 1.24
N TYR A 145 7.62 14.18 1.62
CA TYR A 145 6.70 15.17 2.20
C TYR A 145 6.24 14.78 3.60
N SER A 146 5.97 15.77 4.44
CA SER A 146 5.42 15.53 5.79
C SER A 146 3.99 14.97 5.72
N SER A 147 3.52 14.37 6.82
CA SER A 147 2.16 13.82 6.87
C SER A 147 1.07 14.89 6.70
N SER A 148 1.34 16.14 7.06
CA SER A 148 0.43 17.27 6.87
C SER A 148 0.37 17.77 5.43
N GLU A 149 1.48 17.69 4.69
CA GLU A 149 1.57 18.18 3.30
C GLU A 149 1.12 17.12 2.29
N LEU A 150 1.42 15.84 2.58
CA LEU A 150 1.21 14.72 1.69
C LEU A 150 -0.20 14.67 1.06
N PRO A 151 -1.30 14.89 1.82
CA PRO A 151 -2.66 14.97 1.24
C PRO A 151 -2.82 15.91 0.05
N VAL A 152 -2.25 17.11 0.14
CA VAL A 152 -2.34 18.14 -0.90
C VAL A 152 -1.43 17.79 -2.07
N ILE A 153 -0.22 17.31 -1.79
CA ILE A 153 0.74 16.90 -2.83
C ILE A 153 0.18 15.75 -3.66
N ILE A 154 -0.48 14.77 -3.05
CA ILE A 154 -1.15 13.68 -3.77
C ILE A 154 -2.23 14.23 -4.70
N ASN A 155 -3.07 15.15 -4.22
CA ASN A 155 -4.10 15.76 -5.07
C ASN A 155 -3.50 16.44 -6.30
N ASN A 156 -2.38 17.13 -6.14
CA ASN A 156 -1.70 17.77 -7.25
C ASN A 156 -1.11 16.75 -8.22
N ALA A 157 -0.53 15.66 -7.70
CA ALA A 157 0.06 14.61 -8.54
C ALA A 157 -1.00 13.87 -9.39
N VAL A 158 -2.18 13.59 -8.84
CA VAL A 158 -3.23 12.85 -9.58
C VAL A 158 -3.95 13.71 -10.63
N ILE A 159 -3.75 15.04 -10.65
CA ILE A 159 -4.31 15.90 -11.71
C ILE A 159 -3.72 15.55 -13.08
N GLU A 160 -2.46 15.12 -13.11
CA GLU A 160 -1.76 14.71 -14.33
C GLU A 160 -2.24 13.35 -14.87
N PHE A 161 -3.12 12.65 -14.13
CA PHE A 161 -3.69 11.37 -14.57
C PHE A 161 -4.91 11.59 -15.47
N PRO A 162 -5.31 10.59 -16.28
CA PRO A 162 -6.53 10.66 -17.09
C PRO A 162 -7.75 11.18 -16.32
N GLY A 163 -8.39 12.23 -16.86
CA GLY A 163 -9.55 12.90 -16.27
C GLY A 163 -9.25 13.70 -14.98
N GLY A 164 -7.99 13.91 -14.62
CA GLY A 164 -7.59 14.68 -13.45
C GLY A 164 -7.90 16.18 -13.56
N GLU A 165 -7.77 16.78 -14.75
CA GLU A 165 -8.19 18.17 -14.99
C GLU A 165 -9.71 18.35 -14.87
N ASP A 166 -10.50 17.40 -15.39
CA ASP A 166 -11.95 17.43 -15.22
C ASP A 166 -12.36 17.28 -13.76
N TRP A 167 -11.72 16.36 -13.03
CA TRP A 167 -11.91 16.21 -11.59
C TRP A 167 -11.58 17.50 -10.83
N LYS A 168 -10.44 18.14 -11.12
CA LYS A 168 -10.01 19.41 -10.51
C LYS A 168 -11.02 20.54 -10.74
N LEU A 169 -11.61 20.59 -11.93
CA LEU A 169 -12.62 21.58 -12.31
C LEU A 169 -14.04 21.21 -11.85
N GLY A 170 -14.23 20.05 -11.21
CA GLY A 170 -15.54 19.56 -10.78
C GLY A 170 -16.46 19.14 -11.94
N LYS A 171 -15.89 18.84 -13.10
CA LYS A 171 -16.61 18.34 -14.27
C LYS A 171 -16.87 16.83 -14.12
N ARG A 172 -18.01 16.36 -14.64
CA ARG A 172 -18.42 14.96 -14.62
C ARG A 172 -18.20 14.31 -15.97
#